data_AF-A0AAV0Y5Y3-F1
#
_entry.id   AF-A0AAV0Y5Y3-F1
#
_cell.length_a   1.000
_cell.length_b   1.000
_cell.length_c   1.000
_cell.angle_alpha   90.00
_cell.angle_beta   90.00
_cell.angle_gamma   90.00
#
_symmetry.space_group_name_H-M   'P 1'
#
loop_
_entity.id
_entity.type
_entity.pdbx_description
1 polymer ?
#
loop_
_entity_poly.entity_id
_entity_poly.type
_entity_poly.pdbx_seq_one_letter_code
_entity_poly.pdbx_strand_id
1 'polypeptide(L)'
;MEKEINKTNYDAHMEAKIKCRAEKEKDLAKAKEGMVQVCCYDLQAVLQTPCGEVNMLYYKRKLGVYNFTVYETSSRNGYCYVWSEDKAKRGANEIASCLWKYLNDSINSSMNLPIIFYSDNCVGQNKNKFIISLYMYATMRLEIPSITNKFLVCGHSQNEGDAMHACIEKQKKRVLKSGPIYIPDQWIPVISLARKGVPYIVNQMTTTDMLDFKKLSTQIGTNFNINTDKEKVLWGNIKVI
;
A
#
# COMPACT_ATOMS: atom_id res chain seq x y z
N MET A 1 5.70 32.86 18.61
CA MET A 1 4.64 32.46 17.66
C MET A 1 5.06 31.36 16.66
N GLU A 2 5.75 31.61 15.54
CA GLU A 2 6.05 30.52 14.56
C GLU A 2 6.89 29.37 15.14
N LYS A 3 7.91 29.67 15.95
CA LYS A 3 8.73 28.64 16.62
C LYS A 3 7.95 27.83 17.67
N GLU A 4 6.99 28.44 18.35
CA GLU A 4 6.14 27.76 19.34
C GLU A 4 5.06 26.92 18.67
N ILE A 5 4.43 27.43 17.60
CA ILE A 5 3.47 26.67 16.79
C ILE A 5 4.14 25.43 16.18
N ASN A 6 5.38 25.56 15.69
CA ASN A 6 6.15 24.42 15.18
C ASN A 6 6.52 23.42 16.27
N LYS A 7 6.82 23.87 17.49
CA LYS A 7 7.10 22.98 18.63
C LYS A 7 5.85 22.26 19.10
N THR A 8 4.72 22.95 19.24
CA THR A 8 3.42 22.34 19.59
C THR A 8 2.96 21.34 18.53
N ASN A 9 3.11 21.67 17.24
CA ASN A 9 2.80 20.73 16.15
C ASN A 9 3.73 19.51 16.16
N TYR A 10 5.01 19.69 16.49
CA TYR A 10 5.97 18.61 16.65
C TYR A 10 5.62 17.69 17.83
N ASP A 11 5.28 18.27 18.99
CA ASP A 11 4.92 17.50 20.19
C ASP A 11 3.61 16.71 19.96
N ALA A 12 2.60 17.35 19.37
CA ALA A 12 1.36 16.67 18.97
C ALA A 12 1.60 15.55 17.94
N HIS A 13 2.53 15.76 17.01
CA HIS A 13 2.94 14.75 16.05
C HIS A 13 3.62 13.55 16.73
N MET A 14 4.50 13.82 17.70
CA MET A 14 5.19 12.79 18.48
C MET A 14 4.22 11.99 19.35
N GLU A 15 3.24 12.64 19.96
CA GLU A 15 2.19 11.96 20.73
C GLU A 15 1.32 11.07 19.83
N ALA A 16 0.90 11.56 18.67
CA ALA A 16 0.13 10.77 17.69
C ALA A 16 0.93 9.54 17.21
N LYS A 17 2.24 9.68 17.04
CA LYS A 17 3.15 8.58 16.69
C LYS A 17 3.20 7.52 17.79
N ILE A 18 3.32 7.92 19.06
CA ILE A 18 3.34 6.99 20.19
C ILE A 18 2.02 6.22 20.26
N LYS A 19 0.88 6.92 20.13
CA LYS A 19 -0.45 6.30 20.12
C LYS A 19 -0.59 5.30 18.97
N CYS A 20 -0.22 5.68 17.75
CA CYS A 20 -0.27 4.82 16.57
C CYS A 20 0.60 3.56 16.71
N ARG A 21 1.77 3.66 17.35
CA ARG A 21 2.63 2.50 17.62
C ARG A 21 2.01 1.56 18.66
N ALA A 22 1.49 2.11 19.76
CA ALA A 22 0.83 1.30 20.78
C ALA A 22 -0.44 0.60 20.26
N GLU A 23 -1.23 1.29 19.44
CA GLU A 23 -2.35 0.75 18.67
C GLU A 23 -1.92 -0.44 17.80
N LYS A 24 -0.86 -0.24 17.01
CA LYS A 24 -0.31 -1.28 16.14
C LYS A 24 0.16 -2.49 16.93
N GLU A 25 0.88 -2.29 18.04
CA GLU A 25 1.32 -3.39 18.89
C GLU A 25 0.16 -4.22 19.46
N LYS A 26 -0.95 -3.57 19.84
CA LYS A 26 -2.17 -4.26 20.29
C LYS A 26 -2.80 -5.09 19.17
N ASP A 27 -2.92 -4.53 17.97
CA ASP A 27 -3.50 -5.25 16.85
C ASP A 27 -2.59 -6.41 16.38
N LEU A 28 -1.26 -6.22 16.47
CA LEU A 28 -0.30 -7.30 16.25
C LEU A 28 -0.38 -8.40 17.31
N ALA A 29 -0.70 -8.08 18.56
CA ALA A 29 -0.95 -9.08 19.60
C ALA A 29 -2.21 -9.90 19.27
N LYS A 30 -3.32 -9.23 18.91
CA LYS A 30 -4.56 -9.91 18.46
C LYS A 30 -4.34 -10.77 17.21
N ALA A 31 -3.46 -10.33 16.31
CA ALA A 31 -3.12 -11.12 15.12
C ALA A 31 -2.35 -12.40 15.47
N LYS A 32 -1.48 -12.36 16.49
CA LYS A 32 -0.80 -13.56 17.00
C LYS A 32 -1.75 -14.54 17.68
N GLU A 33 -2.81 -14.02 18.30
CA GLU A 33 -3.90 -14.81 18.89
C GLU A 33 -4.87 -15.35 17.82
N GLY A 34 -4.68 -15.01 16.54
CA GLY A 34 -5.54 -15.47 15.44
C GLY A 34 -6.92 -14.79 15.41
N MET A 35 -7.10 -13.67 16.12
CA MET A 35 -8.38 -12.96 16.15
C MET A 35 -8.59 -12.02 14.96
N VAL A 36 -7.51 -11.50 14.38
CA VAL A 36 -7.54 -10.53 13.27
C VAL A 36 -6.40 -10.76 12.30
N GLN A 37 -6.61 -10.40 11.04
CA GLN A 37 -5.60 -10.36 10.00
C GLN A 37 -5.01 -8.94 9.92
N VAL A 38 -3.73 -8.75 10.23
CA VAL A 38 -3.08 -7.42 10.14
C VAL A 38 -2.16 -7.34 8.94
N CYS A 39 -2.47 -6.42 8.03
CA CYS A 39 -1.71 -6.20 6.81
C CYS A 39 -1.24 -4.75 6.71
N CYS A 40 -0.02 -4.54 6.24
CA CYS A 40 0.49 -3.21 5.91
C CYS A 40 0.67 -3.11 4.40
N TYR A 41 0.14 -2.07 3.77
CA TYR A 41 0.39 -1.85 2.35
C TYR A 41 0.98 -0.48 2.07
N ASP A 42 1.80 -0.44 1.04
CA ASP A 42 2.49 0.78 0.62
C ASP A 42 2.88 0.72 -0.87
N LEU A 43 3.11 1.89 -1.45
CA LEU A 43 3.53 2.05 -2.84
C LEU A 43 4.99 2.48 -2.90
N GLN A 44 5.83 1.63 -3.49
CA GLN A 44 7.25 1.91 -3.63
C GLN A 44 7.51 3.15 -4.52
N ALA A 45 8.63 3.84 -4.24
CA ALA A 45 9.19 4.81 -5.17
C ALA A 45 9.34 4.23 -6.59
N VAL A 46 9.12 5.07 -7.60
CA VAL A 46 9.10 4.63 -9.01
C VAL A 46 10.41 3.96 -9.37
N LEU A 47 10.32 2.70 -9.80
CA LEU A 47 11.44 1.96 -10.36
C LEU A 47 11.61 2.39 -11.81
N GLN A 48 12.81 2.81 -12.19
CA GLN A 48 13.07 3.32 -13.53
C GLN A 48 13.67 2.23 -14.42
N THR A 49 13.19 2.15 -15.67
CA THR A 49 13.72 1.22 -16.68
C THR A 49 13.98 1.95 -18.00
N PRO A 50 15.15 1.83 -18.63
CA PRO A 50 16.32 1.10 -18.17
C PRO A 50 17.04 1.78 -17.00
N CYS A 51 17.75 1.02 -16.17
CA CYS A 51 18.63 1.54 -15.13
C CYS A 51 19.95 0.75 -15.01
N GLY A 52 21.04 1.47 -14.77
CA GLY A 52 22.40 0.92 -14.59
C GLY A 52 23.44 2.03 -14.69
N GLU A 53 24.71 1.68 -14.48
CA GLU A 53 25.85 2.63 -14.44
C GLU A 53 26.42 2.96 -15.84
N VAL A 54 25.69 2.64 -16.91
CA VAL A 54 26.14 2.88 -18.28
C VAL A 54 25.78 4.31 -18.69
N ASN A 55 26.79 5.12 -19.06
CA ASN A 55 26.64 6.53 -19.45
C ASN A 55 25.53 6.76 -20.50
N MET A 56 25.35 5.83 -21.44
CA MET A 56 24.32 5.94 -22.47
C MET A 56 22.89 5.93 -21.91
N LEU A 57 22.64 5.29 -20.76
CA LEU A 57 21.31 5.22 -20.14
C LEU A 57 20.85 6.56 -19.57
N TYR A 58 21.79 7.47 -19.28
CA TYR A 58 21.47 8.82 -18.83
C TYR A 58 20.65 9.60 -19.86
N TYR A 59 20.92 9.39 -21.15
CA TYR A 59 20.26 10.07 -22.26
C TYR A 59 19.00 9.36 -22.76
N LYS A 60 18.62 8.22 -22.17
CA LYS A 60 17.43 7.47 -22.57
C LYS A 60 16.23 7.87 -21.71
N ARG A 61 15.06 7.91 -22.34
CA ARG A 61 13.79 8.03 -21.62
C ARG A 61 13.59 6.78 -20.76
N LYS A 62 13.29 6.99 -19.48
CA LYS A 62 13.05 5.92 -18.52
C LYS A 62 11.55 5.71 -18.37
N LEU A 63 11.12 4.47 -18.59
CA LEU A 63 9.77 3.98 -18.31
C LEU A 63 9.61 3.79 -16.80
N GLY A 64 8.51 4.30 -16.25
CA GLY A 64 8.14 4.06 -14.86
C GLY A 64 7.62 2.64 -14.67
N VAL A 65 8.19 1.93 -13.70
CA VAL A 65 7.69 0.66 -13.17
C VAL A 65 7.25 0.91 -11.73
N TYR A 66 6.04 0.50 -11.41
CA TYR A 66 5.39 0.70 -10.14
C TYR A 66 5.29 -0.63 -9.42
N ASN A 67 5.51 -0.60 -8.11
CA ASN A 67 5.40 -1.77 -7.25
C ASN A 67 4.57 -1.42 -6.02
N PHE A 68 3.39 -1.99 -5.92
CA PHE A 68 2.54 -1.90 -4.74
C PHE A 68 2.74 -3.14 -3.88
N THR A 69 3.04 -2.94 -2.60
CA THR A 69 3.38 -4.04 -1.70
C THR A 69 2.33 -4.19 -0.62
N VAL A 70 1.95 -5.43 -0.34
CA VAL A 70 1.11 -5.80 0.81
C VAL A 70 1.90 -6.80 1.65
N TYR A 71 2.18 -6.45 2.89
CA TYR A 71 2.82 -7.31 3.87
C TYR A 71 1.80 -7.82 4.87
N GLU A 72 1.66 -9.13 4.97
CA GLU A 72 0.80 -9.80 5.94
C GLU A 72 1.62 -10.15 7.18
N THR A 73 1.21 -9.68 8.35
CA THR A 73 2.04 -9.82 9.56
C THR A 73 1.92 -11.19 10.21
N SER A 74 0.75 -11.84 10.10
CA SER A 74 0.47 -13.19 10.61
C SER A 74 1.32 -14.24 9.90
N SER A 75 1.17 -14.35 8.57
CA SER A 75 1.92 -15.31 7.73
C SER A 75 3.36 -14.87 7.43
N ARG A 76 3.66 -13.58 7.63
CA ARG A 76 4.89 -12.92 7.15
C ARG A 76 5.06 -13.01 5.63
N ASN A 77 3.98 -13.16 4.87
CA ASN A 77 4.04 -13.12 3.41
C ASN A 77 4.10 -11.68 2.91
N GLY A 78 4.93 -11.45 1.88
CA GLY A 78 5.03 -10.18 1.19
C GLY A 78 4.57 -10.36 -0.24
N TYR A 79 3.49 -9.67 -0.60
CA TYR A 79 2.92 -9.64 -1.94
C TYR A 79 3.34 -8.35 -2.64
N CYS A 80 3.80 -8.46 -3.88
CA CYS A 80 4.23 -7.35 -4.71
C CYS A 80 3.39 -7.34 -5.99
N TYR A 81 2.72 -6.24 -6.29
CA TYR A 81 1.92 -6.04 -7.48
C TYR A 81 2.66 -5.07 -8.39
N VAL A 82 3.16 -5.57 -9.51
CA VAL A 82 4.10 -4.85 -10.37
C VAL A 82 3.45 -4.55 -11.72
N TRP A 83 3.49 -3.29 -12.13
CA TRP A 83 3.08 -2.87 -13.48
C TRP A 83 3.93 -1.71 -13.97
N SER A 84 3.92 -1.50 -15.28
CA SER A 84 4.61 -0.40 -15.91
C SER A 84 3.64 0.68 -16.39
N GLU A 85 4.18 1.86 -16.63
CA GLU A 85 3.45 3.05 -17.09
C GLU A 85 2.72 2.84 -18.44
N ASP A 86 3.17 1.90 -19.28
CA ASP A 86 2.46 1.52 -20.50
C ASP A 86 1.19 0.70 -20.25
N LYS A 87 1.07 0.04 -19.08
CA LYS A 87 -0.09 -0.78 -18.72
C LYS A 87 -1.18 0.02 -18.03
N ALA A 88 -0.78 0.88 -17.08
CA ALA A 88 -1.71 1.64 -16.27
C ALA A 88 -1.03 2.85 -15.60
N LYS A 89 -1.85 3.74 -15.02
CA LYS A 89 -1.35 4.91 -14.29
C LYS A 89 -0.97 4.51 -12.85
N ARG A 90 -0.76 5.50 -11.99
CA ARG A 90 -0.40 5.32 -10.58
C ARG A 90 -1.37 6.05 -9.66
N GLY A 91 -2.67 5.83 -9.86
CA GLY A 91 -3.76 6.48 -9.15
C GLY A 91 -4.51 5.53 -8.22
N ALA A 92 -5.61 6.04 -7.65
CA ALA A 92 -6.44 5.28 -6.71
C ALA A 92 -7.07 4.02 -7.32
N ASN A 93 -7.39 4.00 -8.62
CA ASN A 93 -7.97 2.83 -9.28
C ASN A 93 -6.97 1.67 -9.33
N GLU A 94 -5.71 1.96 -9.63
CA GLU A 94 -4.67 0.93 -9.70
C GLU A 94 -4.36 0.36 -8.32
N ILE A 95 -4.30 1.22 -7.29
CA ILE A 95 -4.16 0.78 -5.89
C ILE A 95 -5.36 -0.07 -5.46
N ALA A 96 -6.58 0.38 -5.75
CA ALA A 96 -7.79 -0.37 -5.45
C ALA A 96 -7.83 -1.73 -6.18
N SER A 97 -7.35 -1.78 -7.43
CA SER A 97 -7.26 -3.02 -8.20
C SER A 97 -6.28 -4.02 -7.59
N CYS A 98 -5.11 -3.55 -7.14
CA CYS A 98 -4.15 -4.40 -6.45
C CYS A 98 -4.71 -4.91 -5.12
N LEU A 99 -5.39 -4.05 -4.35
CA LEU A 99 -6.05 -4.45 -3.10
C LEU A 99 -7.20 -5.44 -3.35
N TRP A 100 -8.01 -5.22 -4.37
CA TRP A 100 -9.06 -6.16 -4.76
C TRP A 100 -8.48 -7.53 -5.11
N LYS A 101 -7.41 -7.55 -5.92
CA LYS A 101 -6.72 -8.78 -6.27
C LYS A 101 -6.16 -9.49 -5.03
N TYR A 102 -5.56 -8.75 -4.10
CA TYR A 102 -5.13 -9.31 -2.82
C TYR A 102 -6.28 -9.92 -2.02
N LEU A 103 -7.38 -9.18 -1.85
CA LEU A 103 -8.55 -9.62 -1.11
C LEU A 103 -9.20 -10.85 -1.75
N ASN A 104 -9.26 -10.92 -3.08
CA ASN A 104 -9.88 -12.00 -3.82
C ASN A 104 -9.01 -13.26 -3.90
N ASP A 105 -7.69 -13.09 -4.11
CA ASP A 105 -6.81 -14.22 -4.41
C ASP A 105 -6.10 -14.77 -3.16
N SER A 106 -5.82 -13.91 -2.17
CA SER A 106 -4.98 -14.25 -1.02
C SER A 106 -5.73 -14.41 0.29
N ILE A 107 -6.94 -13.87 0.41
CA ILE A 107 -7.75 -14.04 1.61
C ILE A 107 -8.59 -15.29 1.46
N ASN A 108 -8.24 -16.29 2.25
CA ASN A 108 -9.00 -17.52 2.30
C ASN A 108 -10.34 -17.25 2.99
N SER A 109 -11.44 -17.36 2.24
CA SER A 109 -12.80 -17.14 2.77
C SER A 109 -13.09 -18.00 4.01
N SER A 110 -12.40 -19.13 4.15
CA SER A 110 -12.54 -20.01 5.32
C SER A 110 -12.02 -19.42 6.64
N MET A 111 -11.19 -18.36 6.63
CA MET A 111 -10.66 -17.78 7.86
C MET A 111 -11.71 -16.93 8.60
N ASN A 112 -12.67 -16.31 7.89
CA ASN A 112 -13.71 -15.46 8.47
C ASN A 112 -13.20 -14.49 9.56
N LEU A 113 -12.01 -13.90 9.36
CA LEU A 113 -11.38 -12.99 10.31
C LEU A 113 -11.56 -11.53 9.88
N PRO A 114 -11.78 -10.59 10.83
CA PRO A 114 -11.65 -9.16 10.57
C PRO A 114 -10.25 -8.81 10.05
N ILE A 115 -10.18 -7.89 9.08
CA ILE A 115 -8.90 -7.43 8.50
C ILE A 115 -8.63 -6.00 8.96
N ILE A 116 -7.40 -5.77 9.39
CA ILE A 116 -6.88 -4.45 9.72
C ILE A 116 -5.77 -4.11 8.75
N PHE A 117 -6.00 -3.09 7.93
CA PHE A 117 -4.99 -2.52 7.05
C PHE A 117 -4.30 -1.33 7.70
N TYR A 118 -2.99 -1.29 7.59
CA TYR A 118 -2.16 -0.11 7.84
C TYR A 118 -1.68 0.46 6.51
N SER A 119 -1.85 1.77 6.32
CA SER A 119 -1.45 2.45 5.09
C SER A 119 -0.96 3.86 5.33
N ASP A 120 -0.18 4.38 4.38
CA ASP A 120 0.27 5.76 4.39
C ASP A 120 -0.91 6.73 4.25
N ASN A 121 -0.80 7.88 4.93
CA ASN A 121 -1.81 8.94 4.95
C ASN A 121 -1.80 9.79 3.64
N CYS A 122 -1.81 9.12 2.49
CA CYS A 122 -1.85 9.73 1.17
C CYS A 122 -3.30 9.83 0.66
N VAL A 123 -3.84 11.06 0.61
CA VAL A 123 -5.22 11.33 0.15
C VAL A 123 -5.48 10.87 -1.28
N GLY A 124 -4.50 11.07 -2.17
CA GLY A 124 -4.66 10.71 -3.58
C GLY A 124 -4.71 9.21 -3.86
N GLN A 125 -4.16 8.38 -2.97
CA GLN A 125 -3.96 6.94 -3.21
C GLN A 125 -4.74 6.07 -2.24
N ASN A 126 -4.61 6.31 -0.94
CA ASN A 126 -5.11 5.40 0.10
C ASN A 126 -6.33 5.96 0.84
N LYS A 127 -6.40 7.29 0.99
CA LYS A 127 -7.45 7.98 1.75
C LYS A 127 -8.43 8.70 0.83
N ASN A 128 -9.15 7.90 0.06
CA ASN A 128 -10.18 8.38 -0.86
C ASN A 128 -11.40 7.46 -0.84
N LYS A 129 -12.51 7.96 -1.39
CA LYS A 129 -13.78 7.24 -1.49
C LYS A 129 -13.69 5.93 -2.27
N PHE A 130 -12.74 5.80 -3.21
CA PHE A 130 -12.62 4.61 -4.06
C PHE A 130 -12.11 3.41 -3.25
N ILE A 131 -11.13 3.62 -2.37
CA ILE A 131 -10.60 2.60 -1.46
C ILE A 131 -11.66 2.15 -0.44
N ILE A 132 -12.42 3.10 0.13
CA ILE A 132 -13.51 2.75 1.06
C ILE A 132 -14.64 2.00 0.33
N SER A 133 -15.01 2.46 -0.87
CA SER A 133 -16.00 1.79 -1.73
C SER A 133 -15.58 0.35 -2.05
N LEU A 134 -14.29 0.13 -2.33
CA LEU A 134 -13.71 -1.20 -2.49
C LEU A 134 -13.88 -2.04 -1.23
N TYR A 135 -13.53 -1.53 -0.05
CA TYR A 135 -13.65 -2.30 1.20
C TYR A 135 -15.09 -2.69 1.51
N MET A 136 -16.04 -1.77 1.31
CA MET A 136 -17.47 -2.08 1.46
C MET A 136 -17.90 -3.18 0.49
N TYR A 137 -17.50 -3.08 -0.77
CA TYR A 137 -17.79 -4.10 -1.77
C TYR A 137 -17.17 -5.45 -1.41
N ALA A 138 -15.93 -5.45 -0.92
CA ALA A 138 -15.23 -6.65 -0.49
C ALA A 138 -15.91 -7.31 0.71
N THR A 139 -16.34 -6.57 1.73
CA THR A 139 -17.08 -7.16 2.87
C THR A 139 -18.45 -7.73 2.49
N MET A 140 -19.06 -7.23 1.40
CA MET A 140 -20.34 -7.75 0.91
C MET A 140 -20.16 -8.99 0.01
N ARG A 141 -19.04 -9.11 -0.69
CA ARG A 141 -18.78 -10.16 -1.69
C ARG A 141 -17.95 -11.31 -1.15
N LEU A 142 -17.01 -10.99 -0.29
CA LEU A 142 -16.12 -11.93 0.38
C LEU A 142 -16.68 -12.09 1.80
N GLU A 143 -16.63 -13.30 2.34
CA GLU A 143 -17.05 -13.63 3.71
C GLU A 143 -16.07 -13.04 4.74
N ILE A 144 -15.91 -11.71 4.73
CA ILE A 144 -15.02 -10.92 5.57
C ILE A 144 -15.90 -10.14 6.55
N PRO A 145 -15.80 -10.39 7.87
CA PRO A 145 -16.66 -9.73 8.87
C PRO A 145 -16.55 -8.20 8.86
N SER A 146 -15.32 -7.68 8.77
CA SER A 146 -15.08 -6.24 8.70
C SER A 146 -13.68 -5.95 8.16
N ILE A 147 -13.53 -4.78 7.55
CA ILE A 147 -12.25 -4.22 7.13
C ILE A 147 -12.06 -2.87 7.82
N THR A 148 -10.98 -2.74 8.59
CA THR A 148 -10.58 -1.49 9.24
C THR A 148 -9.32 -0.95 8.57
N ASN A 149 -9.33 0.29 8.11
CA ASN A 149 -8.15 0.95 7.53
C ASN A 149 -7.61 2.01 8.49
N LYS A 150 -6.44 1.76 9.06
CA LYS A 150 -5.70 2.67 9.93
C LYS A 150 -4.61 3.39 9.14
N PHE A 151 -4.50 4.69 9.34
CA PHE A 151 -3.52 5.53 8.63
C PHE A 151 -2.31 5.80 9.50
N LEU A 152 -1.13 5.52 8.96
CA LEU A 152 0.15 5.81 9.61
C LEU A 152 0.41 7.31 9.64
N VAL A 153 1.10 7.74 10.70
CA VAL A 153 1.53 9.13 10.83
C VAL A 153 2.67 9.40 9.85
N CYS A 154 2.53 10.45 9.04
CA CYS A 154 3.46 10.82 7.97
C CYS A 154 4.89 11.06 8.50
N GLY A 155 5.91 10.57 7.80
CA GLY A 155 7.31 10.97 8.01
C GLY A 155 8.12 10.23 9.09
N HIS A 156 7.51 9.38 9.93
CA HIS A 156 8.24 8.75 11.05
C HIS A 156 7.81 7.32 11.41
N SER A 157 7.07 6.66 10.52
CA SER A 157 6.59 5.30 10.70
C SER A 157 7.48 4.36 9.91
N GLN A 158 8.41 3.64 10.57
CA GLN A 158 9.07 2.48 9.95
C GLN A 158 7.98 1.41 9.74
N ASN A 159 7.52 1.25 8.51
CA ASN A 159 6.46 0.30 8.20
C ASN A 159 7.05 -0.97 7.52
N GLU A 160 6.29 -2.06 7.48
CA GLU A 160 6.74 -3.32 6.88
C GLU A 160 6.89 -3.20 5.36
N GLY A 161 6.16 -2.27 4.73
CA GLY A 161 6.33 -1.87 3.33
C GLY A 161 7.72 -1.28 3.06
N ASP A 162 8.17 -0.31 3.85
CA ASP A 162 9.50 0.29 3.80
C ASP A 162 10.58 -0.79 3.95
N ALA A 163 10.36 -1.76 4.83
CA ALA A 163 11.27 -2.88 5.01
C ALA A 163 11.35 -3.76 3.75
N MET A 164 10.21 -4.02 3.09
CA MET A 164 10.18 -4.71 1.79
C MET A 164 10.91 -3.89 0.72
N HIS A 165 10.65 -2.59 0.62
CA HIS A 165 11.26 -1.71 -0.37
C HIS A 165 12.77 -1.57 -0.16
N ALA A 166 13.23 -1.50 1.09
CA ALA A 166 14.65 -1.48 1.43
C ALA A 166 15.34 -2.79 0.99
N CYS A 167 14.68 -3.94 1.14
CA CYS A 167 15.19 -5.22 0.63
C CYS A 167 15.28 -5.20 -0.90
N ILE A 168 14.26 -4.69 -1.59
CA ILE A 168 14.21 -4.58 -3.05
C ILE A 168 15.31 -3.64 -3.56
N GLU A 169 15.50 -2.48 -2.94
CA GLU A 169 16.54 -1.53 -3.33
C GLU A 169 17.95 -2.12 -3.11
N LYS A 170 18.14 -2.89 -2.03
CA LYS A 170 19.40 -3.62 -1.80
C LYS A 170 19.64 -4.68 -2.87
N GLN A 171 18.60 -5.39 -3.29
CA GLN A 171 18.71 -6.42 -4.32
C GLN A 171 18.97 -5.83 -5.70
N LYS A 172 18.27 -4.76 -6.06
CA LYS A 172 18.56 -3.93 -7.24
C LYS A 172 20.03 -3.53 -7.28
N LYS A 173 20.57 -2.94 -6.21
CA LYS A 173 22.00 -2.55 -6.14
C LYS A 173 22.95 -3.72 -6.36
N ARG A 174 22.58 -4.94 -5.98
CA ARG A 174 23.39 -6.14 -6.24
C ARG A 174 23.32 -6.55 -7.70
N VAL A 175 22.11 -6.60 -8.27
CA VAL A 175 21.89 -6.99 -9.68
C VAL A 175 22.59 -6.01 -10.62
N LEU A 176 22.55 -4.71 -10.32
CA LEU A 176 23.22 -3.68 -11.12
C LEU A 176 24.75 -3.82 -11.18
N LYS A 177 25.39 -4.55 -10.25
CA LYS A 177 26.83 -4.89 -10.34
C LYS A 177 27.13 -5.93 -11.41
N SER A 178 26.15 -6.77 -11.74
CA SER A 178 26.26 -7.81 -12.76
C SER A 178 25.79 -7.35 -14.13
N GLY A 179 25.02 -6.27 -14.20
CA GLY A 179 24.62 -5.63 -15.45
C GLY A 179 23.39 -4.73 -15.30
N PRO A 180 23.08 -3.89 -16.31
CA PRO A 180 21.90 -3.04 -16.28
C PRO A 180 20.58 -3.81 -16.37
N ILE A 181 19.52 -3.18 -15.86
CA ILE A 181 18.13 -3.59 -16.08
C ILE A 181 17.63 -2.84 -17.31
N TYR A 182 17.28 -3.55 -18.37
CA TYR A 182 16.87 -2.99 -19.67
C TYR A 182 15.36 -3.00 -19.89
N ILE A 183 14.65 -3.99 -19.35
CA ILE A 183 13.21 -4.18 -19.58
C ILE A 183 12.44 -4.35 -18.26
N PRO A 184 11.15 -3.94 -18.20
CA PRO A 184 10.35 -4.02 -16.98
C PRO A 184 10.27 -5.43 -16.37
N ASP A 185 10.21 -6.46 -17.21
CA ASP A 185 10.06 -7.86 -16.77
C ASP A 185 11.25 -8.35 -15.93
N GLN A 186 12.42 -7.73 -16.08
CA GLN A 186 13.59 -8.03 -15.25
C GLN A 186 13.40 -7.59 -13.79
N TRP A 187 12.45 -6.70 -13.48
CA TRP A 187 12.13 -6.36 -12.10
C TRP A 187 11.47 -7.50 -11.34
N ILE A 188 10.78 -8.42 -12.02
CA ILE A 188 10.06 -9.53 -11.38
C ILE A 188 11.00 -10.43 -10.57
N PRO A 189 12.08 -10.99 -11.15
CA PRO A 189 13.05 -11.77 -10.37
C PRO A 189 13.82 -10.90 -9.36
N VAL A 190 14.10 -9.63 -9.67
CA VAL A 190 14.76 -8.71 -8.73
C VAL A 190 13.93 -8.51 -7.46
N ILE A 191 12.62 -8.31 -7.61
CA ILE A 191 11.68 -8.11 -6.51
C ILE A 191 11.46 -9.43 -5.78
N SER A 192 11.17 -10.53 -6.48
CA SER A 192 10.87 -11.81 -5.84
C SER A 192 12.02 -12.31 -4.95
N LEU A 193 13.27 -12.15 -5.42
CA LEU A 193 14.49 -12.59 -4.73
C LEU A 193 15.07 -11.54 -3.77
N ALA A 194 14.35 -10.45 -3.50
CA ALA A 194 14.85 -9.37 -2.65
C ALA A 194 15.00 -9.77 -1.17
N ARG A 195 14.11 -10.65 -0.69
CA ARG A 195 14.12 -11.13 0.69
C ARG A 195 14.99 -12.37 0.83
N LYS A 196 15.76 -12.42 1.92
CA LYS A 196 16.45 -13.65 2.34
C LYS A 196 15.43 -14.63 2.92
N GLY A 197 15.43 -15.87 2.44
CA GLY A 197 14.49 -16.91 2.88
C GLY A 197 13.34 -17.05 1.90
N VAL A 198 12.10 -16.97 2.40
CA VAL A 198 10.88 -17.10 1.56
C VAL A 198 10.84 -15.95 0.56
N PRO A 199 10.78 -16.19 -0.77
CA PRO A 199 10.67 -15.12 -1.76
C PRO A 199 9.41 -14.25 -1.56
N TYR A 200 9.40 -13.06 -2.16
CA TYR A 200 8.15 -12.30 -2.29
C TYR A 200 7.29 -12.88 -3.40
N ILE A 201 5.98 -12.88 -3.19
CA ILE A 201 4.98 -13.31 -4.16
C ILE A 201 4.74 -12.13 -5.10
N VAL A 202 5.21 -12.25 -6.35
CA VAL A 202 5.14 -11.16 -7.33
C VAL A 202 4.02 -11.43 -8.32
N ASN A 203 3.04 -10.54 -8.33
CA ASN A 203 1.92 -10.51 -9.25
C ASN A 203 2.17 -9.44 -10.31
N GLN A 204 2.27 -9.87 -11.57
CA GLN A 204 2.35 -8.95 -12.70
C GLN A 204 0.96 -8.47 -13.06
N MET A 205 0.71 -7.17 -12.94
CA MET A 205 -0.58 -6.58 -13.23
C MET A 205 -0.63 -6.11 -14.68
N THR A 206 -1.69 -6.51 -15.39
CA THR A 206 -1.96 -6.12 -16.76
C THR A 206 -3.05 -5.05 -16.80
N THR A 207 -3.30 -4.47 -17.97
CA THR A 207 -4.42 -3.52 -18.16
C THR A 207 -5.77 -4.16 -17.85
N THR A 208 -5.92 -5.48 -18.00
CA THR A 208 -7.18 -6.18 -17.69
C THR A 208 -7.44 -6.32 -16.19
N ASP A 209 -6.38 -6.30 -15.37
CA ASP A 209 -6.50 -6.33 -13.91
C ASP A 209 -6.89 -4.96 -13.35
N MET A 210 -6.77 -3.88 -14.13
CA MET A 210 -7.05 -2.51 -13.70
C MET A 210 -8.53 -2.18 -13.85
N LEU A 211 -9.27 -2.30 -12.75
CA LEU A 211 -10.70 -2.08 -12.70
C LEU A 211 -11.03 -0.61 -12.40
N ASP A 212 -12.19 -0.15 -12.90
CA ASP A 212 -12.66 1.21 -12.65
C ASP A 212 -13.49 1.33 -11.36
N PHE A 213 -12.79 1.51 -10.25
CA PHE A 213 -13.42 1.74 -8.94
C PHE A 213 -14.10 3.10 -8.80
N LYS A 214 -13.88 4.05 -9.74
CA LYS A 214 -14.65 5.31 -9.75
C LYS A 214 -16.10 5.07 -10.14
N LYS A 215 -16.32 4.16 -11.09
CA LYS A 215 -17.66 3.72 -11.47
C LYS A 215 -18.35 3.00 -10.31
N LEU A 216 -17.64 2.10 -9.63
CA LEU A 216 -18.17 1.41 -8.43
C LEU A 216 -18.55 2.40 -7.32
N SER A 217 -17.68 3.36 -7.02
CA SER A 217 -17.94 4.36 -5.98
C SER A 217 -19.22 5.16 -6.26
N THR A 218 -19.47 5.52 -7.52
CA THR A 218 -20.70 6.22 -7.93
C THR A 218 -21.96 5.38 -7.72
N GLN A 219 -21.86 4.05 -7.83
CA GLN A 219 -22.98 3.13 -7.60
C GLN A 219 -23.27 2.93 -6.11
N ILE A 220 -22.25 2.96 -5.26
CA ILE A 220 -22.40 2.82 -3.81
C ILE A 220 -22.99 4.09 -3.18
N GLY A 221 -22.57 5.28 -3.64
CA GLY A 221 -23.13 6.52 -3.17
C GLY A 221 -22.51 7.76 -3.81
N THR A 222 -23.22 8.88 -3.75
CA THR A 222 -22.76 10.16 -4.29
C THR A 222 -22.30 11.13 -3.21
N ASN A 223 -22.74 10.94 -1.96
CA ASN A 223 -22.43 11.83 -0.85
C ASN A 223 -21.44 11.18 0.13
N PHE A 224 -20.17 11.55 -0.02
CA PHE A 224 -19.12 11.21 0.96
C PHE A 224 -18.50 12.44 1.62
N ASN A 225 -19.12 13.60 1.45
CA ASN A 225 -18.56 14.88 1.90
C ASN A 225 -19.37 15.48 3.05
N ILE A 226 -20.47 14.84 3.47
CA ILE A 226 -21.39 15.33 4.49
C ILE A 226 -21.74 14.16 5.41
N ASN A 227 -21.62 14.36 6.73
CA ASN A 227 -22.01 13.35 7.73
C ASN A 227 -23.53 13.39 8.00
N THR A 228 -24.00 12.52 8.90
CA THR A 228 -25.41 12.48 9.35
C THR A 228 -25.90 13.80 9.94
N ASP A 229 -24.98 14.59 10.51
CA ASP A 229 -25.25 15.88 11.16
C ASP A 229 -25.17 17.07 10.20
N LYS A 230 -25.06 16.81 8.88
CA LYS A 230 -24.91 17.81 7.79
C LYS A 230 -23.61 18.61 7.82
N GLU A 231 -22.60 18.15 8.55
CA GLU A 231 -21.29 18.77 8.60
C GLU A 231 -20.38 18.26 7.48
N LYS A 232 -19.47 19.13 7.01
CA LYS A 232 -18.54 18.80 5.93
C LYS A 232 -17.47 17.81 6.41
N VAL A 233 -17.45 16.62 5.83
CA VAL A 233 -16.43 15.61 6.08
C VAL A 233 -15.20 15.90 5.22
N LEU A 234 -14.09 16.25 5.89
CA LEU A 234 -12.79 16.41 5.25
C LEU A 234 -12.04 15.09 5.32
N TRP A 235 -11.88 14.42 4.18
CA TRP A 235 -11.13 13.17 4.05
C TRP A 235 -9.74 13.24 4.69
N GLY A 236 -9.02 14.35 4.54
CA GLY A 236 -7.70 14.55 5.15
C GLY A 236 -7.69 14.41 6.68
N ASN A 237 -8.80 14.70 7.35
CA ASN A 237 -8.92 14.70 8.80
C ASN A 237 -9.40 13.37 9.39
N ILE A 238 -9.93 12.47 8.55
CA ILE A 238 -10.43 11.16 9.01
C ILE A 238 -9.26 10.36 9.57
N LYS A 239 -9.31 10.01 10.85
CA LYS A 239 -8.33 9.11 11.47
C LYS A 239 -9.11 8.16 12.36
N VAL A 240 -8.86 6.88 12.17
CA VAL A 240 -9.16 5.88 13.20
C VAL A 240 -7.91 5.90 14.08
N ILE A 241 -8.05 6.44 15.30
CA ILE A 241 -7.01 6.32 16.32
C ILE A 241 -7.08 4.90 16.82
#